data_AF-A0A2K3LMM3-F1
#
_entry.id   AF-A0A2K3LMM3-F1
#
_cell.length_a   1.000
_cell.length_b   1.000
_cell.length_c   1.000
_cell.angle_alpha   90.00
_cell.angle_beta   90.00
_cell.angle_gamma   90.00
#
_symmetry.space_group_name_H-M   'P 1'
#
loop_
_entity.id
_entity.type
_entity.pdbx_description
1 polymer ?
#
loop_
_entity_poly.entity_id
_entity_poly.type
_entity_poly.pdbx_seq_one_letter_code
_entity_poly.pdbx_strand_id
1 'polypeptide(L)'
;SYADGSSAAGFFGTDTITVNLTNGRKGKLQNLTIGCTQSMANSVSFTEDTGGILGLGLAKDSFVEKAGLAYGAKFSYCLVDHLSHKDVSSYLTFGTPKEKVLTKMKKTELLIYPPFYGVNVIGISIADQMLKIPPKVWNFDTQGGMILDSGTSLATFVVEAYDPIVSALEKSLKNVKRVDKSISILDFCFDSEGFDESTVPRLAFHFSGGARFEPPVKSYIIDVGPMMKCIGIVPINGTGASVIGNILQQNHLWEFDLANNIVGFAPSKCN
;
A
#
# COMPACT_ATOMS: atom_id res chain seq x y z
N SER A 1 -4.74 -17.76 4.26
CA SER A 1 -3.43 -17.48 4.86
C SER A 1 -2.81 -16.28 4.17
N TYR A 2 -2.02 -15.49 4.89
CA TYR A 2 -1.25 -14.36 4.38
C TYR A 2 0.23 -14.70 4.22
N ALA A 3 0.99 -13.80 3.59
CA ALA A 3 2.40 -14.01 3.27
C ALA A 3 3.31 -14.09 4.51
N ASP A 4 2.91 -13.47 5.62
CA ASP A 4 3.59 -13.56 6.93
C ASP A 4 3.34 -14.90 7.65
N GLY A 5 2.62 -15.83 6.99
CA GLY A 5 2.25 -17.13 7.56
C GLY A 5 1.02 -17.07 8.45
N SER A 6 0.43 -15.89 8.68
CA SER A 6 -0.79 -15.74 9.45
C SER A 6 -1.96 -16.37 8.72
N SER A 7 -2.87 -17.00 9.46
CA SER A 7 -4.00 -17.70 8.86
C SER A 7 -5.20 -17.75 9.78
N ALA A 8 -6.36 -17.91 9.18
CA ALA A 8 -7.63 -18.05 9.86
C ALA A 8 -8.38 -19.26 9.28
N ALA A 9 -9.06 -20.00 10.14
CA ALA A 9 -9.96 -21.08 9.76
C ALA A 9 -11.34 -20.81 10.36
N GLY A 10 -12.38 -21.23 9.66
CA GLY A 10 -13.76 -20.97 10.03
C GLY A 10 -14.70 -21.37 8.91
N PHE A 11 -15.86 -20.73 8.84
CA PHE A 11 -16.89 -21.02 7.84
C PHE A 11 -17.30 -19.76 7.09
N PHE A 12 -17.86 -19.94 5.89
CA PHE A 12 -18.45 -18.85 5.13
C PHE A 12 -19.94 -18.73 5.46
N GLY A 13 -20.38 -17.49 5.65
CA GLY A 13 -21.78 -17.10 5.71
C GLY A 13 -22.11 -16.15 4.56
N THR A 14 -23.40 -15.87 4.40
CA THR A 14 -23.88 -14.84 3.48
C THR A 14 -24.68 -13.82 4.28
N ASP A 15 -24.39 -12.54 4.09
CA ASP A 15 -25.09 -11.46 4.80
C ASP A 15 -25.32 -10.23 3.91
N THR A 16 -25.99 -9.23 4.48
CA THR A 16 -26.24 -7.93 3.88
C THR A 16 -25.45 -6.85 4.60
N ILE A 17 -24.54 -6.18 3.90
CA ILE A 17 -23.82 -5.01 4.44
C ILE A 17 -24.58 -3.74 4.08
N THR A 18 -24.80 -2.89 5.07
CA THR A 18 -25.37 -1.55 4.87
C THR A 18 -24.24 -0.52 4.79
N VAL A 19 -24.22 0.26 3.71
CA VAL A 19 -23.21 1.30 3.45
C VAL A 19 -23.85 2.67 3.41
N ASN A 20 -23.10 3.70 3.80
CA ASN A 20 -23.51 5.08 3.58
C ASN A 20 -23.20 5.48 2.13
N LEU A 21 -24.18 6.08 1.47
CA LEU A 21 -24.03 6.63 0.13
C LEU A 21 -23.66 8.10 0.22
N THR A 22 -22.95 8.58 -0.80
CA THR A 22 -22.50 9.98 -0.86
C THR A 22 -23.65 10.98 -1.02
N ASN A 23 -24.89 10.52 -1.26
CA ASN A 23 -26.11 11.32 -1.28
C ASN A 23 -26.85 11.34 0.08
N GLY A 24 -26.22 10.84 1.15
CA GLY A 24 -26.78 10.81 2.51
C GLY A 24 -27.75 9.66 2.78
N ARG A 25 -28.05 8.81 1.79
CA ARG A 25 -28.89 7.61 1.97
C ARG A 25 -28.04 6.41 2.39
N LYS A 26 -28.71 5.35 2.83
CA LYS A 26 -28.09 4.03 3.06
C LYS A 26 -28.34 3.11 1.87
N GLY A 27 -27.29 2.46 1.39
CA GLY A 27 -27.34 1.38 0.41
C GLY A 27 -27.23 0.03 1.10
N LYS A 28 -27.79 -1.02 0.49
CA LYS A 28 -27.64 -2.40 0.96
C LYS A 28 -26.95 -3.22 -0.12
N LEU A 29 -25.87 -3.88 0.24
CA LEU A 29 -25.21 -4.88 -0.57
C LEU A 29 -25.61 -6.25 -0.02
N GLN A 30 -26.47 -6.94 -0.76
CA GLN A 30 -27.01 -8.24 -0.37
C GLN A 30 -26.15 -9.37 -0.93
N ASN A 31 -26.31 -10.55 -0.34
CA ASN A 31 -25.64 -11.77 -0.78
C ASN A 31 -24.10 -11.65 -0.81
N LEU A 32 -23.53 -10.98 0.19
CA LEU A 32 -22.09 -10.89 0.38
C LEU A 32 -21.59 -12.12 1.11
N THR A 33 -20.57 -12.78 0.55
CA THR A 33 -19.87 -13.85 1.27
C THR A 33 -18.97 -13.24 2.35
N ILE A 34 -19.19 -13.64 3.59
CA ILE A 34 -18.42 -13.20 4.77
C ILE A 34 -17.76 -14.43 5.40
N GLY A 35 -16.48 -14.32 5.74
CA GLY A 35 -15.79 -15.34 6.53
C GLY A 35 -15.99 -15.10 8.02
N CYS A 36 -16.51 -16.11 8.73
CA CYS A 36 -16.59 -16.12 10.17
C CYS A 36 -15.42 -16.93 10.73
N THR A 37 -14.42 -16.23 11.27
CA THR A 37 -13.21 -16.83 11.84
C THR A 37 -13.54 -17.55 13.14
N GLN A 38 -13.16 -18.82 13.24
CA GLN A 38 -13.27 -19.63 14.47
C GLN A 38 -11.92 -19.82 15.16
N SER A 39 -10.84 -19.86 14.39
CA SER A 39 -9.48 -19.98 14.90
C SER A 39 -8.49 -19.23 14.03
N MET A 40 -7.39 -18.79 14.65
CA MET A 40 -6.31 -18.04 14.01
C MET A 40 -4.96 -18.65 14.39
N ALA A 41 -3.98 -18.54 13.50
CA ALA A 41 -2.60 -18.97 13.74
C ALA A 41 -1.60 -17.91 13.27
N ASN A 42 -0.40 -17.91 13.86
CA ASN A 42 0.73 -17.04 13.54
C ASN A 42 0.38 -15.54 13.58
N SER A 43 -0.13 -15.08 14.71
CA SER A 43 -0.15 -13.65 15.10
C SER A 43 -1.16 -12.74 14.39
N VAL A 44 -2.29 -13.25 13.90
CA VAL A 44 -3.45 -12.36 13.71
C VAL A 44 -4.00 -11.99 15.08
N SER A 45 -3.68 -10.78 15.56
CA SER A 45 -4.28 -10.22 16.77
C SER A 45 -5.29 -9.16 16.35
N PHE A 46 -6.56 -9.53 16.33
CA PHE A 46 -7.63 -8.54 16.34
C PHE A 46 -7.78 -8.06 17.79
N THR A 47 -7.63 -6.76 18.03
CA THR A 47 -8.01 -6.16 19.31
C THR A 47 -9.54 -6.09 19.41
N GLU A 48 -10.08 -5.86 20.61
CA GLU A 48 -11.53 -5.64 20.78
C GLU A 48 -12.06 -4.48 19.90
N ASP A 49 -11.19 -3.56 19.51
CA ASP A 49 -11.51 -2.42 18.63
C ASP A 49 -11.61 -2.79 17.13
N THR A 50 -11.14 -3.98 16.74
CA THR A 50 -11.11 -4.42 15.33
C THR A 50 -11.97 -5.66 15.12
N GLY A 51 -13.17 -5.49 14.57
CA GLY A 51 -14.13 -6.60 14.35
C GLY A 51 -13.80 -7.55 13.20
N GLY A 52 -12.76 -7.30 12.40
CA GLY A 52 -12.35 -8.15 11.28
C GLY A 52 -11.64 -7.39 10.15
N ILE A 53 -11.59 -8.00 8.96
CA ILE A 53 -10.94 -7.45 7.76
C ILE A 53 -11.98 -7.29 6.64
N LEU A 54 -12.05 -6.10 6.05
CA LEU A 54 -12.72 -5.88 4.78
C LEU A 54 -11.73 -6.09 3.63
N GLY A 55 -11.80 -7.24 2.96
CA GLY A 55 -10.97 -7.53 1.80
C GLY A 55 -11.38 -6.69 0.59
N LEU A 56 -10.44 -5.92 0.04
CA LEU A 56 -10.62 -5.18 -1.21
C LEU A 56 -10.18 -5.96 -2.45
N GLY A 57 -9.78 -7.23 -2.28
CA GLY A 57 -9.40 -8.09 -3.39
C GLY A 57 -10.57 -8.35 -4.35
N LEU A 58 -10.28 -8.36 -5.65
CA LEU A 58 -11.27 -8.75 -6.65
C LEU A 58 -11.38 -10.28 -6.66
N ALA A 59 -12.53 -10.79 -6.24
CA ALA A 59 -12.86 -12.21 -6.30
C ALA A 59 -14.37 -12.37 -6.50
N LYS A 60 -14.79 -13.55 -6.96
CA LYS A 60 -16.21 -13.87 -7.08
C LYS A 60 -16.88 -13.73 -5.70
N ASP A 61 -18.05 -13.09 -5.67
CA ASP A 61 -18.85 -12.81 -4.47
C ASP A 61 -18.14 -11.91 -3.43
N SER A 62 -17.02 -11.27 -3.77
CA SER A 62 -16.31 -10.34 -2.89
C SER A 62 -17.06 -9.02 -2.75
N PHE A 63 -16.73 -8.26 -1.71
CA PHE A 63 -17.28 -6.93 -1.50
C PHE A 63 -17.09 -6.03 -2.72
N VAL A 64 -15.90 -6.06 -3.32
CA VAL A 64 -15.57 -5.24 -4.48
C VAL A 64 -16.36 -5.64 -5.72
N GLU A 65 -16.61 -6.93 -5.95
CA GLU A 65 -17.48 -7.37 -7.04
C GLU A 65 -18.92 -6.85 -6.84
N LYS A 66 -19.52 -7.06 -5.67
CA LYS A 66 -20.90 -6.61 -5.40
C LYS A 66 -21.04 -5.09 -5.41
N ALA A 67 -20.11 -4.38 -4.78
CA ALA A 67 -20.09 -2.92 -4.77
C ALA A 67 -19.81 -2.37 -6.16
N GLY A 68 -18.97 -3.04 -6.95
CA GLY A 68 -18.70 -2.68 -8.34
C GLY A 68 -19.94 -2.77 -9.22
N LEU A 69 -20.71 -3.87 -9.12
CA LEU A 69 -21.98 -4.02 -9.82
C LEU A 69 -22.99 -2.93 -9.44
N ALA A 70 -22.99 -2.48 -8.19
CA ALA A 70 -23.92 -1.47 -7.71
C ALA A 70 -23.48 -0.02 -8.01
N TYR A 71 -22.17 0.26 -8.06
CA TYR A 71 -21.62 1.63 -8.02
C TYR A 71 -20.58 1.92 -9.10
N GLY A 72 -20.58 1.17 -10.21
CA GLY A 72 -19.82 1.53 -11.42
C GLY A 72 -18.41 0.94 -11.52
N ALA A 73 -18.14 -0.15 -10.80
CA ALA A 73 -16.89 -0.92 -10.84
C ALA A 73 -15.63 -0.06 -10.54
N LYS A 74 -15.76 0.87 -9.60
CA LYS A 74 -14.65 1.66 -9.09
C LYS A 74 -14.65 1.70 -7.57
N PHE A 75 -13.48 1.82 -6.99
CA PHE A 75 -13.33 2.24 -5.61
C PHE A 75 -12.10 3.12 -5.46
N SER A 76 -12.08 3.93 -4.42
CA SER A 76 -10.94 4.78 -4.09
C SER A 76 -10.73 4.84 -2.60
N TYR A 77 -9.49 5.00 -2.18
CA TYR A 77 -9.17 5.29 -0.79
C TYR A 77 -8.15 6.40 -0.66
N CYS A 78 -8.20 7.09 0.48
CA CYS A 78 -7.16 8.03 0.89
C CYS A 78 -6.75 7.68 2.31
N LEU A 79 -5.50 7.25 2.46
CA LEU A 79 -4.93 6.89 3.75
C LEU A 79 -4.27 8.11 4.37
N VAL A 80 -4.69 8.46 5.57
CA VAL A 80 -4.05 9.52 6.35
C VAL A 80 -2.69 9.06 6.86
N ASP A 81 -1.86 10.00 7.30
CA ASP A 81 -0.58 9.66 7.92
C ASP A 81 -0.82 8.76 9.15
N HIS A 82 -0.12 7.63 9.25
CA HIS A 82 -0.19 6.71 10.39
C HIS A 82 0.21 7.35 11.74
N LEU A 83 0.91 8.48 11.72
CA LEU A 83 1.24 9.29 12.90
C LEU A 83 0.20 10.39 13.20
N SER A 84 -0.87 10.49 12.39
CA SER A 84 -1.95 11.44 12.63
C SER A 84 -2.64 11.15 13.96
N HIS A 85 -3.22 12.20 14.54
CA HIS A 85 -4.07 12.05 15.70
C HIS A 85 -5.32 11.20 15.37
N LYS A 86 -5.85 10.47 16.36
CA LYS A 86 -6.91 9.45 16.19
C LYS A 86 -8.25 10.01 15.70
N ASP A 87 -8.44 11.33 15.72
CA ASP A 87 -9.63 12.02 15.21
C ASP A 87 -9.61 12.25 13.70
N VAL A 88 -8.45 12.05 13.06
CA VAL A 88 -8.29 12.13 11.61
C VAL A 88 -8.59 10.77 10.99
N SER A 89 -9.47 10.73 9.99
CA SER A 89 -9.95 9.48 9.40
C SER A 89 -9.50 9.33 7.94
N SER A 90 -9.09 8.11 7.59
CA SER A 90 -8.99 7.67 6.19
C SER A 90 -10.38 7.51 5.58
N TYR A 91 -10.45 7.49 4.24
CA TYR A 91 -11.70 7.30 3.51
C TYR A 91 -11.59 6.14 2.53
N LEU A 92 -12.71 5.43 2.34
CA LEU A 92 -12.91 4.42 1.31
C LEU A 92 -14.27 4.71 0.65
N THR A 93 -14.26 4.92 -0.65
CA THR A 93 -15.43 5.27 -1.45
C THR A 93 -15.59 4.26 -2.58
N PHE A 94 -16.80 3.74 -2.78
CA PHE A 94 -17.16 2.94 -3.95
C PHE A 94 -17.92 3.80 -4.94
N GLY A 95 -17.52 3.74 -6.22
CA GLY A 95 -17.93 4.67 -7.26
C GLY A 95 -17.00 5.87 -7.36
N THR A 96 -17.54 7.02 -7.81
CA THR A 96 -16.75 8.22 -8.08
C THR A 96 -16.37 8.94 -6.77
N PRO A 97 -15.07 9.21 -6.52
CA PRO A 97 -14.63 9.96 -5.35
C PRO A 97 -15.18 11.39 -5.35
N LYS A 98 -15.42 11.92 -4.14
CA LYS A 98 -15.74 13.34 -3.91
C LYS A 98 -14.56 14.11 -3.30
N GLU A 99 -13.54 13.38 -2.87
CA GLU A 99 -12.37 13.87 -2.16
C GLU A 99 -11.55 14.81 -3.04
N LYS A 100 -11.04 15.87 -2.44
CA LYS A 100 -10.25 16.86 -3.18
C LYS A 100 -8.83 16.34 -3.40
N VAL A 101 -8.40 16.39 -4.66
CA VAL A 101 -7.00 16.18 -5.04
C VAL A 101 -6.30 17.53 -5.14
N LEU A 102 -5.02 17.57 -4.75
CA LEU A 102 -4.21 18.78 -4.79
C LEU A 102 -3.68 19.10 -6.20
N THR A 103 -3.62 18.08 -7.06
CA THR A 103 -3.11 18.19 -8.42
C THR A 103 -3.91 17.30 -9.36
N LYS A 104 -3.65 17.42 -10.68
CA LYS A 104 -4.25 16.53 -11.68
C LYS A 104 -3.84 15.08 -11.41
N MET A 105 -4.84 14.21 -11.28
CA MET A 105 -4.65 12.77 -11.11
C MET A 105 -3.78 12.20 -12.23
N LYS A 106 -2.71 11.51 -11.82
CA LYS A 106 -1.88 10.67 -12.68
C LYS A 106 -2.58 9.33 -12.85
N LYS A 107 -2.36 8.68 -14.00
CA LYS A 107 -3.00 7.41 -14.34
C LYS A 107 -1.98 6.45 -14.89
N THR A 108 -2.07 5.19 -14.46
CA THR A 108 -1.32 4.08 -15.03
C THR A 108 -2.25 2.90 -15.24
N GLU A 109 -1.83 1.98 -16.09
CA GLU A 109 -2.50 0.70 -16.28
C GLU A 109 -2.57 -0.08 -14.96
N LEU A 110 -3.76 -0.61 -14.67
CA LEU A 110 -4.03 -1.55 -13.59
C LEU A 110 -4.02 -2.96 -14.18
N LEU A 111 -3.13 -3.79 -13.65
CA LEU A 111 -3.03 -5.20 -14.02
C LEU A 111 -3.79 -6.03 -12.98
N ILE A 112 -4.87 -6.69 -13.40
CA ILE A 112 -5.73 -7.44 -12.48
C ILE A 112 -5.27 -8.90 -12.43
N TYR A 113 -4.70 -9.31 -11.30
CA TYR A 113 -4.28 -10.70 -11.01
C TYR A 113 -5.02 -11.20 -9.76
N PRO A 114 -6.31 -11.58 -9.86
CA PRO A 114 -7.18 -11.83 -8.70
C PRO A 114 -6.52 -12.72 -7.63
N PRO A 115 -6.48 -12.28 -6.36
CA PRO A 115 -7.15 -11.10 -5.79
C PRO A 115 -6.34 -9.78 -5.86
N PHE A 116 -5.16 -9.77 -6.47
CA PHE A 116 -4.19 -8.69 -6.44
C PHE A 116 -4.38 -7.62 -7.52
N TYR A 117 -3.94 -6.41 -7.18
CA TYR A 117 -3.91 -5.24 -8.07
C TYR A 117 -2.45 -4.89 -8.40
N GLY A 118 -2.03 -5.29 -9.60
CA GLY A 118 -0.71 -5.00 -10.14
C GLY A 118 -0.63 -3.63 -10.81
N VAL A 119 0.56 -3.05 -10.78
CA VAL A 119 0.92 -1.84 -11.52
C VAL A 119 2.18 -2.09 -12.34
N ASN A 120 2.21 -1.56 -13.55
CA ASN A 120 3.33 -1.75 -14.46
C ASN A 120 4.47 -0.77 -14.14
N VAL A 121 5.33 -1.11 -13.19
CA VAL A 121 6.55 -0.35 -12.87
C VAL A 121 7.62 -0.66 -13.92
N ILE A 122 8.29 0.36 -14.44
CA ILE A 122 9.41 0.21 -15.39
C ILE A 122 10.76 0.57 -14.77
N GLY A 123 10.75 1.17 -13.57
CA GLY A 123 11.96 1.48 -12.83
C GLY A 123 11.70 2.31 -11.58
N ILE A 124 12.76 2.46 -10.78
CA ILE A 124 12.78 3.32 -9.60
C ILE A 124 13.99 4.24 -9.72
N SER A 125 13.79 5.51 -9.39
CA SER A 125 14.88 6.49 -9.31
C SER A 125 15.03 7.05 -7.91
N ILE A 126 16.26 7.35 -7.52
CA ILE A 126 16.58 8.11 -6.31
C ILE A 126 17.34 9.37 -6.74
N ALA A 127 16.90 10.55 -6.28
CA ALA A 127 17.41 11.84 -6.73
C ALA A 127 17.41 11.98 -8.28
N ASP A 128 16.32 11.56 -8.91
CA ASP A 128 16.15 11.54 -10.38
C ASP A 128 17.14 10.62 -11.15
N GLN A 129 18.02 9.89 -10.44
CA GLN A 129 18.89 8.90 -11.05
C GLN A 129 18.21 7.53 -11.08
N MET A 130 17.95 7.01 -12.28
CA MET A 130 17.38 5.68 -12.45
C MET A 130 18.33 4.60 -11.91
N LEU A 131 17.81 3.73 -11.04
CA LEU A 131 18.56 2.61 -10.48
C LEU A 131 18.72 1.49 -11.49
N LYS A 132 19.84 0.78 -11.42
CA LYS A 132 20.12 -0.38 -12.29
C LYS A 132 19.43 -1.63 -11.73
N ILE A 133 18.12 -1.72 -11.93
CA ILE A 133 17.31 -2.88 -11.53
C ILE A 133 16.97 -3.71 -12.77
N PRO A 134 17.21 -5.03 -12.79
CA PRO A 134 16.90 -5.87 -13.95
C PRO A 134 15.40 -5.81 -14.31
N PRO A 135 15.02 -5.64 -15.59
CA PRO A 135 13.62 -5.53 -16.00
C PRO A 135 12.74 -6.72 -15.58
N LYS A 136 13.30 -7.92 -15.45
CA LYS A 136 12.61 -9.13 -14.96
C LYS A 136 11.95 -8.95 -13.59
N VAL A 137 12.48 -8.05 -12.75
CA VAL A 137 11.95 -7.78 -11.40
C VAL A 137 10.52 -7.22 -11.49
N TRP A 138 10.23 -6.46 -12.54
CA TRP A 138 8.93 -5.83 -12.72
C TRP A 138 7.94 -6.67 -13.53
N ASN A 139 8.36 -7.82 -14.04
CA ASN A 139 7.55 -8.63 -14.93
C ASN A 139 6.82 -9.75 -14.17
N PHE A 140 5.49 -9.70 -14.18
CA PHE A 140 4.62 -10.72 -13.59
C PHE A 140 4.79 -12.11 -14.23
N ASP A 141 5.11 -12.20 -15.53
CA ASP A 141 5.30 -13.48 -16.23
C ASP A 141 6.55 -14.23 -15.75
N THR A 142 7.52 -13.51 -15.17
CA THR A 142 8.75 -14.09 -14.61
C THR A 142 8.73 -14.15 -13.08
N GLN A 143 7.53 -14.26 -12.48
CA GLN A 143 7.32 -14.27 -11.02
C GLN A 143 7.83 -13.01 -10.31
N GLY A 144 7.94 -11.89 -11.02
CA GLY A 144 8.17 -10.57 -10.45
C GLY A 144 6.86 -9.79 -10.38
N GLY A 145 6.94 -8.49 -10.68
CA GLY A 145 5.79 -7.59 -10.67
C GLY A 145 5.76 -6.70 -9.45
N MET A 146 4.82 -5.76 -9.45
CA MET A 146 4.60 -4.82 -8.36
C MET A 146 3.11 -4.71 -8.10
N ILE A 147 2.68 -4.95 -6.87
CA ILE A 147 1.28 -4.83 -6.46
C ILE A 147 1.06 -3.65 -5.51
N LEU A 148 -0.13 -3.06 -5.56
CA LEU A 148 -0.64 -2.14 -4.55
C LEU A 148 -1.36 -2.96 -3.49
N ASP A 149 -0.94 -2.86 -2.23
CA ASP A 149 -1.58 -3.56 -1.13
C ASP A 149 -1.78 -2.65 0.08
N SER A 150 -3.04 -2.40 0.43
CA SER A 150 -3.41 -1.63 1.62
C SER A 150 -3.26 -2.44 2.92
N GLY A 151 -3.23 -3.77 2.82
CA GLY A 151 -3.08 -4.70 3.95
C GLY A 151 -1.64 -4.89 4.42
N THR A 152 -0.66 -4.58 3.57
CA THR A 152 0.77 -4.61 3.93
C THR A 152 1.22 -3.21 4.33
N SER A 153 1.82 -3.04 5.52
CA SER A 153 2.27 -1.71 5.99
C SER A 153 3.46 -1.15 5.21
N LEU A 154 4.56 -1.91 5.19
CA LEU A 154 5.84 -1.48 4.62
C LEU A 154 5.95 -1.85 3.15
N ALA A 155 6.79 -1.14 2.41
CA ALA A 155 7.15 -1.58 1.07
C ALA A 155 8.04 -2.81 1.13
N THR A 156 7.79 -3.79 0.26
CA THR A 156 8.59 -5.00 0.17
C THR A 156 9.12 -5.17 -1.25
N PHE A 157 10.38 -5.56 -1.38
CA PHE A 157 11.02 -5.76 -2.68
C PHE A 157 11.81 -7.06 -2.71
N VAL A 158 11.78 -7.75 -3.85
CA VAL A 158 12.78 -8.80 -4.12
C VAL A 158 14.19 -8.23 -4.04
N VAL A 159 15.15 -9.05 -3.61
CA VAL A 159 16.52 -8.61 -3.29
C VAL A 159 17.16 -7.79 -4.42
N GLU A 160 16.94 -8.18 -5.70
CA GLU A 160 17.50 -7.45 -6.85
C GLU A 160 17.00 -6.01 -7.02
N ALA A 161 15.84 -5.65 -6.45
CA ALA A 161 15.37 -4.27 -6.35
C ALA A 161 15.70 -3.65 -4.98
N TYR A 162 15.58 -4.43 -3.90
CA TYR A 162 15.86 -3.98 -2.54
C TYR A 162 17.27 -3.39 -2.39
N ASP A 163 18.29 -4.15 -2.77
CA ASP A 163 19.70 -3.78 -2.58
C ASP A 163 20.05 -2.42 -3.19
N PRO A 164 19.76 -2.14 -4.49
CA PRO A 164 20.08 -0.84 -5.08
C PRO A 164 19.26 0.32 -4.50
N ILE A 165 18.01 0.08 -4.07
CA ILE A 165 17.17 1.12 -3.45
C ILE A 165 17.75 1.52 -2.09
N VAL A 166 17.95 0.54 -1.20
CA VAL A 166 18.47 0.79 0.15
C VAL A 166 19.88 1.34 0.08
N SER A 167 20.76 0.77 -0.75
CA SER A 167 22.12 1.27 -0.93
C SER A 167 22.18 2.73 -1.39
N ALA A 168 21.22 3.19 -2.18
CA ALA A 168 21.15 4.58 -2.62
C ALA A 168 20.61 5.52 -1.52
N LEU A 169 19.65 5.08 -0.71
CA LEU A 169 19.15 5.80 0.46
C LEU A 169 20.21 5.88 1.58
N GLU A 170 20.91 4.79 1.87
CA GLU A 170 21.96 4.78 2.90
C GLU A 170 23.08 5.79 2.60
N LYS A 171 23.34 6.09 1.33
CA LYS A 171 24.37 7.07 0.94
C LYS A 171 24.06 8.49 1.42
N SER A 172 22.78 8.87 1.52
CA SER A 172 22.39 10.17 2.10
C SER A 172 22.36 10.14 3.63
N LEU A 173 22.34 8.95 4.24
CA LEU A 173 22.27 8.73 5.68
C LEU A 173 23.65 8.38 6.29
N LYS A 174 24.74 8.88 5.69
CA LYS A 174 26.11 8.59 6.20
C LYS A 174 26.46 9.34 7.48
N ASN A 175 25.79 10.46 7.74
CA ASN A 175 26.09 11.35 8.87
C ASN A 175 25.22 11.08 10.10
N VAL A 176 24.26 10.15 10.01
CA VAL A 176 23.43 9.76 11.15
C VAL A 176 24.09 8.63 11.92
N LYS A 177 23.82 8.56 13.23
CA LYS A 177 24.33 7.50 14.09
C LYS A 177 23.44 6.26 13.93
N ARG A 178 23.97 5.21 13.31
CA ARG A 178 23.25 3.92 13.20
C ARG A 178 22.95 3.36 14.60
N VAL A 179 21.77 2.74 14.72
CA VAL A 179 21.32 1.99 15.89
C VAL A 179 21.51 0.49 15.62
N ASP A 180 21.69 -0.29 16.69
CA ASP A 180 21.88 -1.74 16.60
C ASP A 180 20.65 -2.44 15.97
N LYS A 181 20.90 -3.37 15.04
CA LYS A 181 19.88 -4.14 14.33
C LYS A 181 19.04 -5.03 15.26
N SER A 182 19.55 -5.41 16.44
CA SER A 182 18.81 -6.21 17.43
C SER A 182 17.51 -5.57 17.92
N ILE A 183 17.32 -4.27 17.66
CA ILE A 183 16.17 -3.49 18.13
C ILE A 183 15.04 -3.43 17.08
N SER A 184 15.30 -3.80 15.82
CA SER A 184 14.32 -3.67 14.73
C SER A 184 14.41 -4.79 13.69
N ILE A 185 13.28 -5.11 13.07
CA ILE A 185 13.23 -5.99 11.89
C ILE A 185 13.80 -5.32 10.63
N LEU A 186 14.02 -4.01 10.67
CA LEU A 186 14.52 -3.21 9.55
C LEU A 186 16.05 -3.19 9.53
N ASP A 187 16.63 -3.27 8.33
CA ASP A 187 18.08 -3.40 8.17
C ASP A 187 18.86 -2.12 8.52
N PHE A 188 18.26 -0.94 8.34
CA PHE A 188 18.88 0.35 8.60
C PHE A 188 18.00 1.20 9.51
N CYS A 189 18.46 1.39 10.74
CA CYS A 189 17.87 2.29 11.73
C CYS A 189 18.93 3.24 12.30
N PHE A 190 18.52 4.44 12.69
CA PHE A 190 19.42 5.47 13.16
C PHE A 190 18.75 6.38 14.19
N ASP A 191 19.60 7.02 14.99
CA ASP A 191 19.22 8.06 15.94
C ASP A 191 18.79 9.31 15.16
N SER A 192 17.55 9.74 15.37
CA SER A 192 16.97 10.87 14.65
C SER A 192 17.23 12.23 15.32
N GLU A 193 18.07 12.30 16.36
CA GLU A 193 18.49 13.57 16.95
C GLU A 193 19.16 14.48 15.91
N GLY A 194 18.60 15.66 15.69
CA GLY A 194 19.13 16.63 14.71
C GLY A 194 19.03 16.18 13.25
N PHE A 195 18.26 15.12 12.94
CA PHE A 195 18.07 14.64 11.58
C PHE A 195 17.24 15.62 10.75
N ASP A 196 17.75 15.99 9.58
CA ASP A 196 17.05 16.83 8.61
C ASP A 196 16.52 15.99 7.43
N GLU A 197 15.19 15.88 7.34
CA GLU A 197 14.47 15.16 6.28
C GLU A 197 14.80 15.70 4.88
N SER A 198 15.17 16.98 4.76
CA SER A 198 15.50 17.61 3.48
C SER A 198 16.75 17.03 2.80
N THR A 199 17.60 16.35 3.59
CA THR A 199 18.82 15.69 3.10
C THR A 199 18.54 14.36 2.41
N VAL A 200 17.33 13.81 2.57
CA VAL A 200 16.96 12.53 1.97
C VAL A 200 16.56 12.74 0.51
N PRO A 201 17.14 11.99 -0.43
CA PRO A 201 16.82 12.12 -1.84
C PRO A 201 15.41 11.62 -2.11
N ARG A 202 14.72 12.26 -3.07
CA ARG A 202 13.41 11.82 -3.56
C ARG A 202 13.49 10.41 -4.12
N LEU A 203 12.63 9.52 -3.64
CA LEU A 203 12.35 8.22 -4.24
C LEU A 203 11.17 8.37 -5.20
N ALA A 204 11.28 7.82 -6.42
CA ALA A 204 10.19 7.83 -7.38
C ALA A 204 10.01 6.49 -8.08
N PHE A 205 8.77 6.05 -8.17
CA PHE A 205 8.33 4.94 -9.00
C PHE A 205 7.96 5.47 -10.38
N HIS A 206 8.51 4.84 -11.42
CA HIS A 206 8.19 5.14 -12.80
C HIS A 206 7.29 4.05 -13.34
N PHE A 207 6.08 4.43 -13.75
CA PHE A 207 5.14 3.52 -14.35
C PHE A 207 5.19 3.58 -15.87
N SER A 208 4.79 2.47 -16.51
CA SER A 208 4.47 2.47 -17.93
C SER A 208 3.41 3.53 -18.23
N GLY A 209 3.49 4.14 -19.42
CA GLY A 209 2.65 5.29 -19.79
C GLY A 209 3.10 6.64 -19.19
N GLY A 210 4.23 6.67 -18.47
CA GLY A 210 4.90 7.91 -18.06
C GLY A 210 4.37 8.54 -16.77
N ALA A 211 3.45 7.87 -16.06
CA ALA A 211 3.07 8.30 -14.73
C ALA A 211 4.23 8.07 -13.74
N ARG A 212 4.42 9.03 -12.83
CA ARG A 212 5.47 9.00 -11.81
C ARG A 212 4.85 9.21 -10.45
N PHE A 213 5.17 8.33 -9.51
CA PHE A 213 4.71 8.41 -8.12
C PHE A 213 5.87 8.68 -7.18
N GLU A 214 5.72 9.73 -6.37
CA GLU A 214 6.72 10.18 -5.40
C GLU A 214 6.07 10.19 -4.01
N PRO A 215 6.30 9.15 -3.20
CA PRO A 215 5.86 9.16 -1.81
C PRO A 215 6.65 10.23 -1.03
N PRO A 216 6.05 10.84 0.02
CA PRO A 216 6.77 11.71 0.95
C PRO A 216 7.97 10.98 1.57
N VAL A 217 9.03 11.72 1.95
CA VAL A 217 10.22 11.13 2.58
C VAL A 217 9.85 10.34 3.83
N LYS A 218 9.02 10.91 4.70
CA LYS A 218 8.46 10.22 5.88
C LYS A 218 7.77 8.87 5.62
N SER A 219 7.40 8.56 4.37
CA SER A 219 6.79 7.28 4.01
C SER A 219 7.83 6.16 3.76
N TYR A 220 9.10 6.50 3.54
CA TYR A 220 10.18 5.51 3.39
C TYR A 220 11.35 5.72 4.37
N ILE A 221 11.39 6.84 5.08
CA ILE A 221 12.19 7.05 6.30
C ILE A 221 11.20 7.21 7.45
N ILE A 222 10.88 6.10 8.11
CA ILE A 222 9.75 6.00 9.03
C ILE A 222 10.19 6.13 10.48
N ASP A 223 9.30 6.66 11.32
CA ASP A 223 9.46 6.64 12.78
C ASP A 223 9.14 5.24 13.32
N VAL A 224 10.06 4.69 14.12
CA VAL A 224 9.86 3.37 14.77
C VAL A 224 9.89 3.44 16.28
N GLY A 225 10.17 4.62 16.85
CA GLY A 225 10.22 4.87 18.27
C GLY A 225 10.73 6.26 18.61
N PRO A 226 10.77 6.63 19.90
CA PRO A 226 11.32 7.91 20.33
C PRO A 226 12.75 8.09 19.81
N MET A 227 12.99 9.19 19.10
CA MET A 227 14.30 9.54 18.51
C MET A 227 14.91 8.45 17.61
N MET A 228 14.08 7.62 16.97
CA MET A 228 14.55 6.54 16.11
C MET A 228 13.78 6.48 14.80
N LYS A 229 14.52 6.54 13.69
CA LYS A 229 14.00 6.37 12.34
C LYS A 229 14.69 5.23 11.61
N CYS A 230 14.00 4.63 10.64
CA CYS A 230 14.54 3.54 9.82
C CYS A 230 14.17 3.72 8.34
N ILE A 231 14.92 3.07 7.46
CA ILE A 231 14.45 2.85 6.09
C ILE A 231 13.29 1.84 6.14
N GLY A 232 12.09 2.29 5.80
CA GLY A 232 10.83 1.53 5.89
C GLY A 232 10.61 0.56 4.72
N ILE A 233 11.64 -0.17 4.33
CA ILE A 233 11.63 -1.11 3.20
C ILE A 233 12.15 -2.46 3.68
N VAL A 234 11.50 -3.55 3.27
CA VAL A 234 11.84 -4.92 3.70
C VAL A 234 12.18 -5.79 2.47
N PRO A 235 13.21 -6.65 2.54
CA PRO A 235 13.52 -7.58 1.47
C PRO A 235 12.57 -8.78 1.45
N ILE A 236 12.26 -9.27 0.25
CA ILE A 236 11.60 -10.56 0.01
C ILE A 236 12.69 -11.56 -0.40
N ASN A 237 12.85 -12.62 0.38
CA ASN A 237 13.73 -13.72 0.02
C ASN A 237 13.05 -14.62 -1.01
N GLY A 238 13.61 -14.72 -2.22
CA GLY A 238 13.10 -15.58 -3.29
C GLY A 238 12.35 -14.81 -4.39
N THR A 239 11.44 -15.51 -5.07
CA THR A 239 10.62 -14.95 -6.16
C THR A 239 9.24 -14.50 -5.65
N GLY A 240 8.68 -13.48 -6.29
CA GLY A 240 7.37 -12.94 -5.95
C GLY A 240 7.21 -11.49 -6.41
N ALA A 241 5.97 -11.00 -6.39
CA ALA A 241 5.70 -9.60 -6.65
C ALA A 241 6.20 -8.74 -5.48
N SER A 242 6.85 -7.63 -5.80
CA SER A 242 7.13 -6.56 -4.84
C SER A 242 5.83 -5.85 -4.47
N VAL A 243 5.81 -5.16 -3.32
CA VAL A 243 4.60 -4.52 -2.78
C VAL A 243 4.86 -3.05 -2.49
N ILE A 244 4.04 -2.17 -3.05
CA ILE A 244 3.86 -0.82 -2.52
C ILE A 244 2.92 -0.94 -1.33
N GLY A 245 3.48 -0.95 -0.12
CA GLY A 245 2.71 -1.00 1.13
C GLY A 245 1.95 0.29 1.41
N ASN A 246 1.06 0.23 2.40
CA ASN A 246 0.13 1.30 2.71
C ASN A 246 0.80 2.59 3.19
N ILE A 247 1.99 2.53 3.83
CA ILE A 247 2.70 3.73 4.30
C ILE A 247 3.18 4.59 3.12
N LEU A 248 3.65 3.96 2.04
CA LEU A 248 3.98 4.68 0.81
C LEU A 248 2.74 5.36 0.23
N GLN A 249 1.58 4.72 0.32
CA GLN A 249 0.33 5.20 -0.28
C GLN A 249 -0.34 6.35 0.47
N GLN A 250 0.13 6.70 1.68
CA GLN A 250 -0.45 7.76 2.52
C GLN A 250 -0.40 9.14 1.85
N ASN A 251 -1.33 10.02 2.24
CA ASN A 251 -1.51 11.37 1.71
C ASN A 251 -1.73 11.42 0.18
N HIS A 252 -2.23 10.33 -0.38
CA HIS A 252 -2.64 10.21 -1.77
C HIS A 252 -4.04 9.60 -1.84
N LEU A 253 -4.86 10.14 -2.73
CA LEU A 253 -6.06 9.46 -3.18
C LEU A 253 -5.65 8.45 -4.26
N TRP A 254 -5.97 7.18 -4.06
CA TRP A 254 -5.82 6.10 -5.03
C TRP A 254 -7.21 5.71 -5.53
N GLU A 255 -7.44 5.75 -6.84
CA GLU A 255 -8.69 5.35 -7.50
C GLU A 255 -8.43 4.12 -8.37
N PHE A 256 -9.13 3.02 -8.12
CA PHE A 256 -9.10 1.79 -8.88
C PHE A 256 -10.32 1.75 -9.79
N ASP A 257 -10.12 1.99 -11.08
CA ASP A 257 -11.14 1.90 -12.13
C ASP A 257 -11.07 0.52 -12.78
N LEU A 258 -11.80 -0.43 -12.20
CA LEU A 258 -11.77 -1.84 -12.61
C LEU A 258 -12.43 -2.05 -13.97
N ALA A 259 -13.36 -1.18 -14.36
CA ALA A 259 -14.00 -1.25 -15.67
C ALA A 259 -13.03 -0.89 -16.81
N ASN A 260 -12.09 0.02 -16.56
CA ASN A 260 -11.17 0.53 -17.58
C ASN A 260 -9.73 0.04 -17.38
N ASN A 261 -9.45 -0.81 -16.39
CA ASN A 261 -8.11 -1.27 -16.02
C ASN A 261 -7.13 -0.09 -15.81
N ILE A 262 -7.55 0.90 -15.02
CA ILE A 262 -6.74 2.07 -14.68
C ILE A 262 -6.66 2.21 -13.17
N VAL A 263 -5.47 2.55 -12.68
CA VAL A 263 -5.31 3.15 -11.35
C VAL A 263 -4.91 4.61 -11.47
N GLY A 264 -5.70 5.46 -10.82
CA GLY A 264 -5.47 6.89 -10.68
C GLY A 264 -4.85 7.21 -9.33
N PHE A 265 -3.92 8.16 -9.28
CA PHE A 265 -3.39 8.65 -8.01
C PHE A 265 -3.06 10.14 -8.05
N ALA A 266 -3.25 10.82 -6.91
CA ALA A 266 -2.81 12.19 -6.70
C ALA A 266 -2.62 12.50 -5.21
N PRO A 267 -1.71 13.43 -4.85
CA PRO A 267 -1.64 13.96 -3.50
C PRO A 267 -3.00 14.50 -3.05
N SER A 268 -3.40 14.17 -1.83
CA SER A 268 -4.65 14.60 -1.19
C SER A 268 -4.44 14.77 0.30
N LYS A 269 -5.24 15.65 0.91
CA LYS A 269 -5.31 15.79 2.37
C LYS A 269 -6.25 14.78 3.03
N CYS A 270 -6.84 13.88 2.24
CA CYS A 270 -7.86 12.93 2.67
C CYS A 270 -9.02 13.64 3.39
N ASN A 271 -9.56 14.71 2.78
CA ASN A 271 -10.69 15.48 3.30
C ASN A 271 -11.56 16.10 2.19
#